data_AF-A0A662RKH1-F1
#
_entry.id   AF-A0A662RKH1-F1
#
_cell.length_a   1.000
_cell.length_b   1.000
_cell.length_c   1.000
_cell.angle_alpha   90.00
_cell.angle_beta   90.00
_cell.angle_gamma   90.00
#
_symmetry.space_group_name_H-M   'P 1'
#
loop_
_entity.id
_entity.type
_entity.pdbx_description
1 polymer ?
#
loop_
_entity_poly.entity_id
_entity_poly.type
_entity_poly.pdbx_seq_one_letter_code
_entity_poly.pdbx_strand_id
1 'polypeptide(L)'
;EYLYDYPEEREWEESWDSVRSKLLEVSLTKRRLQKLRRLWREYKRSGDWKGLIKEMEVFLTGMKARSQAEIPPFDRNKLKLVAVDFIS
;
A
#
# COMPACT_ATOMS: atom_id res chain seq x y z
N GLU A 1 2.40 21.40 -15.09
CA GLU A 1 2.74 21.59 -16.51
C GLU A 1 2.31 20.40 -17.38
N TYR A 2 2.76 19.17 -17.13
CA TYR A 2 2.41 17.99 -17.96
C TYR A 2 0.90 17.77 -18.23
N LEU A 3 0.04 17.84 -17.22
CA LEU A 3 -1.42 17.69 -17.38
C LEU A 3 -2.10 18.81 -18.19
N TYR A 4 -1.43 19.95 -18.37
CA TYR A 4 -1.97 21.04 -19.17
C TYR A 4 -1.93 20.68 -20.66
N ASP A 5 -0.93 19.90 -21.06
CA ASP A 5 -0.73 19.44 -22.43
C ASP A 5 -1.50 18.13 -22.74
N TYR A 6 -1.88 17.36 -21.72
CA TYR A 6 -2.58 16.08 -21.83
C TYR A 6 -3.71 15.94 -20.79
N PRO A 7 -4.83 16.67 -20.97
CA PRO A 7 -5.92 16.69 -19.99
C PRO A 7 -6.60 15.32 -19.81
N GLU A 8 -6.61 14.46 -20.83
CA GLU A 8 -7.10 13.08 -20.78
C GLU A 8 -6.27 12.16 -19.86
N GLU A 9 -5.05 12.55 -19.50
CA GLU A 9 -4.23 11.78 -18.57
C GLU A 9 -4.54 12.07 -17.10
N ARG A 10 -5.38 13.08 -16.82
CA ARG A 10 -5.85 13.40 -15.47
C ARG A 10 -6.56 12.21 -14.80
N GLU A 11 -7.37 11.47 -15.55
CA GLU A 11 -8.06 10.28 -15.03
C GLU A 11 -7.06 9.21 -14.55
N TRP A 12 -5.95 9.04 -15.27
CA TRP A 12 -4.92 8.08 -14.92
C TRP A 12 -4.12 8.49 -13.70
N GLU A 13 -3.87 9.79 -13.53
CA GLU A 13 -3.23 10.32 -12.33
C GLU A 13 -4.11 10.15 -11.09
N GLU A 14 -5.41 10.43 -11.20
CA GLU A 14 -6.37 10.20 -10.11
C GLU A 14 -6.46 8.72 -9.73
N SER A 15 -6.54 7.83 -10.73
CA SER A 15 -6.47 6.37 -10.52
C SER A 15 -5.18 5.94 -9.84
N TRP A 16 -4.03 6.48 -10.27
CA TRP A 16 -2.74 6.18 -9.66
C TRP A 16 -2.67 6.63 -8.19
N ASP A 17 -3.13 7.84 -7.88
CA ASP A 17 -3.14 8.36 -6.51
C ASP A 17 -4.04 7.55 -5.59
N SER A 18 -5.19 7.09 -6.10
CA SER A 18 -6.09 6.16 -5.40
C SER A 18 -5.40 4.83 -5.09
N VAL A 19 -4.71 4.23 -6.08
CA VAL A 19 -3.93 2.99 -5.91
C VAL A 19 -2.82 3.19 -4.90
N ARG A 20 -2.06 4.29 -5.01
CA ARG A 20 -0.93 4.62 -4.13
C ARG A 20 -1.38 4.74 -2.68
N SER A 21 -2.45 5.48 -2.43
CA SER A 21 -2.99 5.71 -1.09
C SER A 21 -3.43 4.38 -0.46
N LYS A 22 -4.18 3.56 -1.19
CA LYS A 22 -4.64 2.24 -0.72
C LYS A 22 -3.49 1.27 -0.43
N LEU A 23 -2.40 1.30 -1.21
CA LEU A 23 -1.24 0.45 -0.95
C LEU A 23 -0.60 0.72 0.41
N LEU A 24 -0.61 1.99 0.86
CA LEU A 24 -0.07 2.39 2.15
C LEU A 24 -0.98 1.96 3.31
N GLU A 25 -2.29 1.92 3.07
CA GLU A 25 -3.28 1.56 4.09
C GLU A 25 -3.49 0.06 4.23
N VAL A 26 -3.29 -0.72 3.16
CA VAL A 26 -3.59 -2.15 3.17
C VAL A 26 -2.50 -2.98 3.84
N SER A 27 -2.91 -3.94 4.68
CA SER A 27 -1.99 -4.96 5.19
C SER A 27 -1.56 -5.94 4.09
N LEU A 28 -0.31 -5.84 3.66
CA LEU A 28 0.27 -6.73 2.65
C LEU A 28 0.90 -7.97 3.31
N THR A 29 0.16 -9.08 3.33
CA THR A 29 0.70 -10.39 3.73
C THR A 29 1.75 -10.88 2.71
N LYS A 30 2.57 -11.88 3.09
CA LYS A 30 3.58 -12.47 2.21
C LYS A 30 3.02 -12.92 0.84
N ARG A 31 1.83 -13.53 0.82
CA ARG A 31 1.13 -13.95 -0.42
C ARG A 31 0.70 -12.75 -1.27
N ARG A 32 0.19 -11.69 -0.64
CA ARG A 32 -0.19 -10.42 -1.32
C ARG A 32 1.02 -9.73 -1.93
N LEU A 33 2.13 -9.64 -1.20
CA LEU A 33 3.41 -9.11 -1.71
C LEU A 33 3.94 -9.94 -2.89
N GLN A 34 3.81 -11.27 -2.83
CA GLN A 34 4.20 -12.12 -3.94
C GLN A 34 3.40 -11.82 -5.21
N LYS A 35 2.09 -11.58 -5.08
CA LYS A 35 1.24 -11.18 -6.21
C LYS A 35 1.62 -9.79 -6.73
N LEU A 36 1.85 -8.81 -5.86
CA LEU A 36 2.30 -7.47 -6.25
C LEU A 36 3.63 -7.51 -7.04
N ARG A 37 4.59 -8.33 -6.58
CA ARG A 37 5.86 -8.54 -7.29
C ARG A 37 5.71 -9.26 -8.64
N ARG A 38 4.62 -9.98 -8.87
CA ARG A 38 4.33 -10.58 -10.19
C ARG A 38 3.81 -9.49 -11.13
N LEU A 39 2.82 -8.70 -10.70
CA LEU A 39 2.28 -7.57 -11.48
C LEU A 39 3.41 -6.61 -11.90
N TRP A 40 4.32 -6.27 -10.96
CA TRP A 40 5.47 -5.42 -11.26
C TRP A 40 6.45 -6.02 -12.28
N ARG A 41 6.63 -7.35 -12.26
CA ARG A 41 7.48 -8.05 -13.23
C ARG A 41 6.83 -8.14 -14.61
N GLU A 42 5.52 -8.34 -14.65
CA GLU A 42 4.70 -8.28 -15.87
C GLU A 42 4.87 -6.92 -16.54
N TYR A 43 4.65 -5.85 -15.78
CA TYR A 43 4.85 -4.47 -16.23
C TYR A 43 6.26 -4.23 -16.75
N LYS A 44 7.30 -4.64 -16.00
CA LYS A 44 8.69 -4.47 -16.46
C LYS A 44 8.98 -5.16 -17.79
N ARG A 45 8.23 -6.21 -18.14
CA ARG A 45 8.37 -6.93 -19.40
C ARG A 45 7.56 -6.30 -20.52
N SER A 46 6.34 -5.84 -20.25
CA SER A 46 5.42 -5.29 -21.26
C SER A 46 5.65 -3.79 -21.53
N GLY A 47 6.04 -3.03 -20.50
CA GLY A 47 6.06 -1.56 -20.51
C GLY A 47 4.68 -0.91 -20.33
N ASP A 48 3.61 -1.70 -20.19
CA ASP A 48 2.24 -1.20 -20.08
C ASP A 48 1.91 -0.75 -18.65
N TRP A 49 2.18 0.52 -18.36
CA TRP A 49 1.90 1.12 -17.06
C TRP A 49 0.40 1.36 -16.82
N LYS A 50 -0.39 1.61 -17.88
CA LYS A 50 -1.85 1.79 -17.79
C LYS A 50 -2.53 0.48 -17.41
N GLY A 51 -2.07 -0.63 -17.98
CA GLY A 51 -2.47 -1.99 -17.59
C GLY A 51 -2.12 -2.30 -16.13
N LEU A 52 -0.91 -1.94 -15.68
CA LEU A 52 -0.50 -2.11 -14.29
C LEU A 52 -1.45 -1.41 -13.32
N ILE A 53 -1.81 -0.14 -13.56
CA ILE A 53 -2.72 0.62 -12.68
C ILE A 53 -4.06 -0.10 -12.56
N LYS A 54 -4.66 -0.52 -13.68
CA LYS A 54 -5.93 -1.27 -13.68
C LYS A 54 -5.84 -2.58 -12.89
N GLU A 55 -4.78 -3.35 -13.10
CA GLU A 55 -4.58 -4.60 -12.36
C GLU A 55 -4.37 -4.36 -10.86
N MET A 56 -3.71 -3.25 -10.50
CA MET A 56 -3.52 -2.86 -9.10
C MET A 56 -4.82 -2.37 -8.46
N GLU A 57 -5.66 -1.60 -9.15
CA GLU A 57 -6.99 -1.23 -8.68
C GLU A 57 -7.84 -2.46 -8.39
N VAL A 58 -7.91 -3.40 -9.33
CA VAL A 58 -8.63 -4.66 -9.15
C VAL A 58 -8.05 -5.47 -7.99
N PHE A 59 -6.72 -5.54 -7.89
CA PHE A 59 -6.05 -6.25 -6.79
C PHE A 59 -6.41 -5.66 -5.43
N LEU A 60 -6.42 -4.34 -5.30
CA LEU A 60 -6.69 -3.62 -4.05
C LEU A 60 -8.19 -3.54 -3.72
N THR A 61 -9.06 -3.80 -4.68
CA THR A 61 -10.52 -3.81 -4.49
C THR A 61 -10.92 -4.87 -3.47
N GLY A 62 -11.69 -4.47 -2.45
CA GLY A 62 -12.13 -5.36 -1.36
C GLY A 62 -11.09 -5.64 -0.28
N MET A 63 -9.90 -5.03 -0.34
CA MET A 63 -8.94 -5.10 0.76
C MET A 63 -9.33 -4.13 1.87
N LYS A 64 -9.45 -4.63 3.11
CA LYS A 64 -9.66 -3.78 4.28
C LYS A 64 -8.38 -2.99 4.56
N ALA A 65 -8.52 -1.67 4.60
CA ALA A 65 -7.52 -0.78 5.17
C ALA A 65 -7.20 -1.24 6.60
N ARG A 66 -5.93 -1.20 6.98
CA ARG A 66 -5.53 -1.32 8.36
C ARG A 66 -6.10 -0.09 9.05
N SER A 67 -6.93 -0.27 10.08
CA SER A 67 -7.14 0.83 11.02
C SER A 67 -5.75 1.20 11.53
N GLN A 68 -5.32 2.43 11.26
CA GLN A 68 -4.21 3.00 12.00
C GLN A 68 -4.70 2.97 13.44
N ALA A 69 -4.16 2.04 14.24
CA ALA A 69 -4.48 2.04 15.66
C ALA A 69 -3.91 3.35 16.18
N GLU A 70 -4.78 4.28 16.54
CA GLU A 70 -4.37 5.48 17.26
C GLU A 70 -3.56 5.01 18.45
N ILE A 71 -2.29 5.44 18.51
CA ILE A 71 -1.46 5.15 19.67
C ILE A 71 -2.11 5.95 20.79
N PRO A 72 -2.68 5.28 21.82
CA PRO A 72 -3.28 6.01 22.92
C PRO A 72 -2.19 6.87 23.57
N PRO A 73 -2.55 8.06 24.09
CA PRO A 73 -1.61 8.91 24.79
C PRO A 73 -0.92 8.15 25.93
N PHE A 74 0.33 8.54 26.22
CA PHE A 74 1.13 7.92 27.27
C PHE A 74 0.36 7.89 28.59
N ASP A 75 0.23 6.71 29.18
CA ASP A 75 -0.44 6.47 30.45
C ASP A 75 0.54 5.83 31.43
N ARG A 76 0.92 6.60 32.45
CA ARG A 76 1.88 6.18 33.49
C ARG A 76 1.37 5.00 34.31
N ASN A 77 0.05 4.78 34.39
CA ASN A 77 -0.54 3.65 35.12
C ASN A 77 -0.38 2.31 34.37
N LYS A 78 -0.08 2.35 33.07
CA LYS A 78 0.12 1.16 32.24
C LYS A 78 1.60 0.72 32.17
N LEU A 79 2.48 1.42 32.87
CA LEU A 79 3.91 1.14 32.87
C LEU A 79 4.18 -0.15 33.64
N LYS A 80 4.81 -1.13 32.98
CA LYS A 80 5.16 -2.44 33.58
C LYS A 80 6.65 -2.66 33.47
N LEU A 81 7.27 -3.07 34.57
CA LEU A 81 8.65 -3.55 34.57
C LEU A 81 8.66 -4.95 33.93
N VAL A 82 9.39 -5.09 32.82
CA VAL A 82 9.65 -6.39 32.19
C VAL A 82 11.13 -6.69 32.41
N ALA A 83 11.42 -7.62 33.32
CA ALA A 83 12.75 -8.20 33.45
C ALA A 83 12.86 -9.35 32.44
N VAL A 84 13.88 -9.30 31.58
CA VAL A 84 14.19 -10.36 30.63
C VAL A 84 15.51 -10.97 31.07
N ASP A 85 15.45 -12.16 31.66
CA ASP A 85 16.65 -12.95 31.95
C ASP A 85 17.08 -13.67 30.67
N PHE A 86 18.28 -13.34 30.19
CA PHE A 86 18.93 -14.12 29.14
C PHE A 86 19.62 -15.32 29.78
N ILE A 87 19.10 -16.51 29.53
CA ILE A 87 19.80 -17.76 29.83
C ILE A 87 20.65 -18.07 28.59
N SER A 88 21.97 -18.09 28.77
CA SER A 88 22.96 -18.39 27.72
C SER A 88 23.37 -19.85 27.71
#